data_AF-A0A661RRV1-F1
#
_entry.id   AF-A0A661RRV1-F1
#
_cell.length_a   1.000
_cell.length_b   1.000
_cell.length_c   1.000
_cell.angle_alpha   90.00
_cell.angle_beta   90.00
_cell.angle_gamma   90.00
#
_symmetry.space_group_name_H-M   'P 1'
#
loop_
_entity.id
_entity.type
_entity.pdbx_description
1 polymer ?
#
loop_
_entity_poly.entity_id
_entity_poly.type
_entity_poly.pdbx_seq_one_letter_code
_entity_poly.pdbx_strand_id
1 'polypeptide(L)'
;MNLKKKKVLVVGLAKTGVSLCRFLTREGARVTAVDVVEEEALGPPAREAASMGIALELGPHRTETFCACDLIVVSPGVANNIKPIEAARSAGIPVIGELELAARYINEPIAA
;
A
#
# COMPACT_ATOMS: atom_id res chain seq x y z
N MET A 1 -10.90 -1.24 12.33
CA MET A 1 -10.01 -2.33 11.86
C MET A 1 -8.76 -2.38 12.75
N ASN A 2 -8.12 -3.53 13.01
CA ASN A 2 -6.87 -3.57 13.80
C ASN A 2 -5.67 -3.83 12.89
N LEU A 3 -4.81 -2.82 12.73
CA LEU A 3 -3.61 -2.87 11.89
C LEU A 3 -2.31 -3.09 12.66
N LYS A 4 -2.36 -3.14 13.99
CA LYS A 4 -1.16 -3.21 14.83
C LYS A 4 -0.37 -4.48 14.53
N LYS A 5 0.90 -4.33 14.20
CA LYS A 5 1.87 -5.38 13.80
C LYS A 5 1.53 -6.12 12.50
N LYS A 6 0.48 -5.74 11.77
CA LYS A 6 0.12 -6.36 10.48
C LYS A 6 1.10 -5.90 9.39
N LYS A 7 1.49 -6.82 8.50
CA LYS A 7 2.27 -6.51 7.31
C LYS A 7 1.32 -5.96 6.25
N VAL A 8 1.41 -4.66 5.97
CA VAL A 8 0.56 -4.01 4.97
C VAL A 8 1.42 -3.63 3.78
N LEU A 9 1.03 -4.10 2.61
CA LEU A 9 1.63 -3.72 1.33
C LEU A 9 0.84 -2.56 0.73
N VAL A 10 1.52 -1.46 0.43
CA VAL A 10 0.96 -0.33 -0.32
C VAL A 10 1.45 -0.43 -1.77
N VAL A 11 0.52 -0.45 -2.72
CA VAL A 11 0.83 -0.53 -4.15
C VAL A 11 0.56 0.83 -4.80
N GLY A 12 1.63 1.48 -5.25
CA GLY A 12 1.67 2.88 -5.69
C GLY A 12 2.19 3.81 -4.59
N LEU A 13 3.30 4.51 -4.85
CA LEU A 13 3.99 5.41 -3.92
C LEU A 13 4.02 6.88 -4.41
N ALA A 14 3.09 7.27 -5.28
CA ALA A 14 2.91 8.67 -5.63
C ALA A 14 2.41 9.50 -4.42
N LYS A 15 1.79 10.66 -4.67
CA LYS A 15 1.38 11.61 -3.62
C LYS A 15 0.47 11.01 -2.53
N THR A 16 -0.52 10.22 -2.93
CA THR A 16 -1.47 9.58 -1.99
C THR A 16 -0.86 8.37 -1.31
N GLY A 17 -0.06 7.57 -2.04
CA GLY A 17 0.63 6.39 -1.52
C GLY A 17 1.54 6.68 -0.33
N VAL A 18 2.32 7.76 -0.37
CA VAL A 18 3.17 8.15 0.79
C VAL A 18 2.35 8.62 1.99
N SER A 19 1.23 9.31 1.76
CA SER A 19 0.31 9.73 2.82
C SER A 19 -0.35 8.52 3.50
N LEU A 20 -0.75 7.53 2.70
CA LEU A 20 -1.27 6.25 3.18
C LEU A 20 -0.22 5.49 4.00
N CYS A 21 1.01 5.39 3.50
CA CYS A 21 2.13 4.78 4.20
C CYS A 21 2.35 5.39 5.59
N ARG A 22 2.31 6.72 5.68
CA ARG A 22 2.39 7.47 6.94
C ARG A 22 1.24 7.12 7.88
N PHE A 23 0.00 7.09 7.38
CA PHE A 23 -1.17 6.72 8.17
C PHE A 23 -1.06 5.30 8.73
N LEU A 24 -0.79 4.31 7.87
CA LEU A 24 -0.66 2.90 8.27
C LEU A 24 0.46 2.68 9.30
N THR A 25 1.58 3.37 9.16
CA THR A 25 2.68 3.33 10.13
C THR A 25 2.24 3.87 11.49
N ARG A 26 1.47 4.97 11.53
CA ARG A 26 0.90 5.52 12.77
C ARG A 26 -0.11 4.58 13.42
N GLU A 27 -0.86 3.82 12.62
CA GLU A 27 -1.75 2.75 13.08
C GLU A 27 -1.00 1.49 13.59
N GLY A 28 0.34 1.51 13.52
CA GLY A 28 1.20 0.44 14.03
C GLY A 28 1.39 -0.72 13.07
N ALA A 29 1.06 -0.56 11.78
CA ALA A 29 1.36 -1.54 10.75
C ALA A 29 2.86 -1.57 10.42
N ARG A 30 3.32 -2.72 9.90
CA ARG A 30 4.62 -2.87 9.24
C ARG A 30 4.39 -2.65 7.75
N VAL A 31 4.78 -1.49 7.26
CA VAL A 31 4.48 -1.08 5.88
C VAL A 31 5.64 -1.43 4.95
N THR A 32 5.30 -2.02 3.82
CA THR A 32 6.16 -2.09 2.63
C THR A 32 5.43 -1.35 1.51
N ALA A 33 6.12 -0.50 0.77
CA ALA A 33 5.56 0.20 -0.39
C ALA A 33 6.24 -0.26 -1.68
N VAL A 34 5.43 -0.46 -2.71
CA VAL A 34 5.91 -0.92 -4.02
C VAL A 34 5.38 -0.01 -5.12
N ASP A 35 6.20 0.25 -6.13
CA ASP A 35 5.82 1.04 -7.29
C ASP A 35 6.61 0.55 -8.51
N VAL A 36 5.99 0.59 -9.69
CA VAL A 36 6.68 0.26 -10.96
C VAL A 36 7.65 1.35 -11.39
N VAL A 37 7.49 2.55 -10.84
CA VAL A 37 8.34 3.70 -11.10
C VAL A 37 9.60 3.60 -10.24
N GLU A 38 10.76 3.81 -10.87
CA GLU A 38 12.06 3.85 -10.21
C GLU A 38 12.20 5.06 -9.26
N GLU A 39 13.14 4.98 -8.32
CA GLU A 39 13.33 5.99 -7.26
C GLU A 39 13.56 7.40 -7.82
N GLU A 40 14.38 7.52 -8.87
CA GLU A 40 14.73 8.80 -9.49
C GLU A 40 13.50 9.53 -10.04
N ALA A 41 12.54 8.78 -10.58
CA ALA A 41 11.33 9.32 -11.18
C ALA A 41 10.24 9.61 -10.12
N LEU A 42 10.18 8.83 -9.03
CA LEU A 42 9.31 9.14 -7.90
C LEU A 42 9.77 10.41 -7.17
N GLY A 43 11.06 10.53 -6.88
CA GLY A 43 11.64 11.71 -6.25
C GLY A 43 11.19 11.90 -4.79
N PRO A 44 10.52 13.02 -4.42
CA PRO A 44 10.19 13.32 -3.01
C PRO A 44 9.41 12.24 -2.24
N PRO A 45 8.36 11.59 -2.78
CA PRO A 45 7.60 10.56 -2.07
C PRO A 45 8.44 9.34 -1.67
N ALA A 46 9.36 8.88 -2.54
CA ALA A 46 10.26 7.77 -2.22
C ALA A 46 11.22 8.14 -1.08
N ARG A 47 11.83 9.33 -1.15
CA ARG A 47 12.71 9.85 -0.07
C ARG A 47 11.98 9.99 1.26
N GLU A 48 10.75 10.48 1.23
CA GLU A 48 9.91 10.61 2.42
C GLU A 48 9.59 9.24 3.03
N ALA A 49 9.16 8.27 2.23
CA ALA A 49 8.89 6.91 2.70
C ALA A 49 10.15 6.25 3.29
N ALA A 50 11.30 6.39 2.63
CA ALA A 50 12.58 5.90 3.13
C ALA A 50 12.95 6.55 4.48
N SER A 51 12.77 7.86 4.64
CA SER A 51 13.02 8.57 5.90
C SER A 51 12.12 8.13 7.06
N MET A 52 10.96 7.54 6.76
CA MET A 52 10.06 6.94 7.77
C MET A 52 10.46 5.50 8.12
N GLY A 53 11.51 4.95 7.49
CA GLY A 53 11.95 3.57 7.68
C GLY A 53 11.05 2.53 6.99
N ILE A 54 10.30 2.95 5.96
CA ILE A 54 9.41 2.08 5.20
C ILE A 54 10.24 1.31 4.17
N ALA A 55 10.00 0.01 4.08
CA ALA A 55 10.66 -0.81 3.07
C ALA A 55 10.09 -0.47 1.68
N LEU A 56 10.99 -0.20 0.73
CA LEU A 56 10.64 0.15 -0.65
C LEU A 56 11.07 -0.96 -1.61
N GLU A 57 10.18 -1.35 -2.51
CA GLU A 57 10.48 -2.16 -3.69
C GLU A 57 10.03 -1.40 -4.93
N LEU A 58 10.98 -0.77 -5.59
CA LEU A 58 10.73 0.08 -6.76
C LEU A 58 11.15 -0.66 -8.03
N GLY A 59 10.50 -0.30 -9.14
CA GLY A 59 10.64 -1.00 -10.41
C GLY A 59 9.71 -2.22 -10.51
N PRO A 60 10.06 -3.24 -11.31
CA PRO A 60 9.18 -4.37 -11.58
C PRO A 60 8.69 -5.09 -10.31
N HIS A 61 7.37 -5.25 -10.18
CA HIS A 61 6.75 -5.92 -9.04
C HIS A 61 7.16 -7.39 -8.90
N ARG A 62 7.44 -7.81 -7.66
CA ARG A 62 7.70 -9.20 -7.31
C ARG A 62 6.46 -9.84 -6.68
N THR A 63 5.96 -10.91 -7.28
CA THR A 63 4.78 -11.63 -6.78
C THR A 63 4.97 -12.13 -5.35
N GLU A 64 6.21 -12.49 -4.99
CA GLU A 64 6.57 -12.98 -3.66
C GLU A 64 6.23 -11.95 -2.57
N THR A 65 6.47 -10.67 -2.84
CA THR A 65 6.19 -9.56 -1.91
C THR A 65 4.68 -9.39 -1.69
N PHE A 66 3.90 -9.53 -2.76
CA PHE A 66 2.43 -9.48 -2.71
C PHE A 66 1.86 -10.65 -1.89
N CYS A 67 2.48 -11.82 -1.97
CA CYS A 67 2.06 -13.02 -1.23
C CYS A 67 2.58 -13.09 0.22
N ALA A 68 3.48 -12.20 0.64
CA ALA A 68 4.13 -12.25 1.96
C ALA A 68 3.54 -11.26 3.00
N CYS A 69 2.37 -10.69 2.73
CA CYS A 69 1.71 -9.67 3.55
C CYS A 69 0.35 -10.14 4.12
N ASP A 70 -0.19 -9.37 5.07
CA ASP A 70 -1.50 -9.62 5.68
C ASP A 70 -2.63 -8.85 4.96
N LEU A 71 -2.30 -7.77 4.25
CA LEU A 71 -3.23 -6.86 3.60
C LEU A 71 -2.52 -6.11 2.48
N ILE A 72 -3.18 -5.95 1.34
CA ILE A 72 -2.76 -5.08 0.25
C ILE A 72 -3.71 -3.89 0.15
N VAL A 73 -3.16 -2.69 0.08
CA VAL A 73 -3.90 -1.45 -0.18
C VAL A 73 -3.41 -0.86 -1.50
N VAL A 74 -4.32 -0.72 -2.44
CA VAL A 74 -4.04 -0.29 -3.81
C VAL A 74 -4.38 1.20 -3.98
N SER A 75 -3.41 2.00 -4.44
CA SER A 75 -3.59 3.43 -4.68
C SER A 75 -4.42 3.70 -5.95
N PRO A 76 -5.24 4.79 -6.00
CA PRO A 76 -6.03 5.16 -7.17
C PRO A 76 -5.13 5.47 -8.37
N GLY A 77 -5.04 4.53 -9.31
CA GLY A 77 -4.17 4.63 -10.49
C GLY A 77 -3.43 3.33 -10.80
N VAL A 78 -3.33 2.42 -9.82
CA VAL A 78 -2.80 1.07 -10.04
C VAL A 78 -3.92 0.16 -10.57
N ALA A 79 -3.62 -0.61 -11.61
CA ALA A 79 -4.56 -1.57 -12.17
C ALA A 79 -4.79 -2.74 -11.22
N ASN A 80 -6.05 -3.04 -10.91
CA ASN A 80 -6.44 -4.10 -9.98
C ASN A 80 -6.28 -5.54 -10.52
N ASN A 81 -5.95 -5.69 -11.80
CA ASN A 81 -5.82 -6.97 -12.52
C ASN A 81 -4.38 -7.30 -12.92
N ILE A 82 -3.39 -6.70 -12.26
CA ILE A 82 -1.99 -7.11 -12.45
C ILE A 82 -1.77 -8.50 -11.84
N LYS A 83 -0.90 -9.31 -12.48
CA LYS A 83 -0.60 -10.69 -12.04
C LYS A 83 -0.26 -10.82 -10.53
N PRO A 84 0.53 -9.92 -9.92
CA PRO A 84 0.82 -10.00 -8.48
C PRO A 84 -0.42 -9.83 -7.59
N ILE A 85 -1.38 -8.98 -7.99
CA ILE A 85 -2.65 -8.80 -7.26
C ILE A 85 -3.54 -10.04 -7.41
N GLU A 86 -3.62 -10.61 -8.61
CA GLU A 86 -4.36 -11.86 -8.84
C GLU A 86 -3.79 -13.00 -7.99
N ALA A 87 -2.46 -13.15 -7.96
CA ALA A 87 -1.79 -14.15 -7.14
C ALA A 87 -2.07 -13.97 -5.64
N ALA A 88 -2.01 -12.73 -5.13
CA ALA A 88 -2.34 -12.44 -3.73
C ALA A 88 -3.80 -12.77 -3.39
N ARG A 89 -4.75 -12.44 -4.29
CA ARG A 89 -6.15 -12.82 -4.13
C ARG A 89 -6.32 -14.33 -4.09
N SER A 90 -5.66 -15.06 -4.98
CA SER A 90 -5.66 -16.54 -4.99
C SER A 90 -5.04 -17.13 -3.72
N ALA A 91 -4.09 -16.44 -3.09
CA ALA A 91 -3.51 -16.81 -1.80
C ALA A 91 -4.38 -16.42 -0.60
N GLY A 92 -5.56 -15.81 -0.82
CA GLY A 92 -6.49 -15.40 0.24
C GLY A 92 -6.11 -14.09 0.94
N ILE A 93 -5.18 -13.31 0.37
CA ILE A 93 -4.77 -12.04 0.93
C ILE A 93 -5.81 -10.97 0.56
N PRO A 94 -6.37 -10.23 1.55
CA PRO A 94 -7.29 -9.15 1.25
C PRO A 94 -6.62 -8.04 0.44
N VAL A 95 -7.28 -7.63 -0.64
CA VAL A 95 -6.86 -6.50 -1.48
C VAL A 95 -7.96 -5.45 -1.48
N ILE A 96 -7.66 -4.27 -0.95
CA ILE A 96 -8.63 -3.17 -0.81
C ILE A 96 -8.08 -1.88 -1.45
N GLY A 97 -8.97 -0.94 -1.78
CA GLY A 97 -8.58 0.40 -2.21
C GLY A 97 -8.37 1.36 -1.03
N GLU A 98 -7.70 2.49 -1.28
CA GLU A 98 -7.51 3.54 -0.25
C GLU A 98 -8.82 4.09 0.29
N LEU A 99 -9.82 4.28 -0.58
CA LEU A 99 -11.12 4.80 -0.17
C LEU A 99 -11.89 3.81 0.71
N GLU A 100 -11.79 2.51 0.41
CA GLU A 100 -12.37 1.47 1.26
C GLU A 100 -11.68 1.43 2.62
N LEU A 101 -10.34 1.55 2.65
CA LEU A 101 -9.61 1.68 3.91
C LEU A 101 -10.12 2.90 4.70
N ALA A 102 -10.21 4.08 4.07
CA ALA A 102 -10.67 5.30 4.72
C ALA A 102 -12.10 5.16 5.27
N ALA A 103 -13.02 4.57 4.50
CA ALA A 103 -14.39 4.34 4.93
C ALA A 103 -14.49 3.45 6.19
N ARG A 104 -13.51 2.58 6.44
CA ARG A 104 -13.45 1.76 7.67
C ARG A 104 -12.99 2.53 8.92
N TYR A 105 -12.54 3.77 8.76
CA TYR A 105 -12.06 4.66 9.82
C TYR A 105 -12.96 5.88 10.06
N ILE A 106 -13.78 6.25 9.10
CA ILE A 106 -14.77 7.33 9.23
C ILE A 106 -15.99 6.79 9.98
N ASN A 107 -16.40 7.44 11.06
CA ASN A 107 -17.59 7.07 11.85
C ASN A 107 -18.77 8.00 11.57
N GLU A 108 -18.52 9.10 10.88
CA GLU A 108 -19.48 10.11 10.46
C GLU A 108 -20.13 9.74 9.11
N PRO A 109 -21.31 10.31 8.79
CA PRO A 109 -21.91 10.13 7.47
C PRO A 109 -20.98 10.60 6.34
N ILE A 110 -20.82 9.78 5.30
CA ILE A 110 -20.06 10.09 4.09
C ILE A 110 -21.02 10.59 3.00
N ALA A 111 -20.73 11.75 2.40
CA ALA A 111 -21.35 12.18 1.15
C ALA A 111 -20.41 11.85 -0.01
N ALA A 112 -20.92 11.18 -1.05
CA ALA A 112 -20.17 10.71 -2.22
C ALA A 112 -20.89 11.06 -3.51
#